data_AF-A0A2D7VZB6-F1
#
_entry.id   AF-A0A2D7VZB6-F1
#
_cell.length_a   1.000
_cell.length_b   1.000
_cell.length_c   1.000
_cell.angle_alpha   90.00
_cell.angle_beta   90.00
_cell.angle_gamma   90.00
#
_symmetry.space_group_name_H-M   'P 1'
#
loop_
_entity.id
_entity.type
_entity.pdbx_description
1 polymer ?
#
loop_
_entity_poly.entity_id
_entity_poly.type
_entity_poly.pdbx_seq_one_letter_code
_entity_poly.pdbx_strand_id
1 'polypeptide(L)'
;MSIANDSLSAIFNLDETVAVTSGTKNGRGYLDRPTTVLAGNEILSTDYVLHCLDSEFGSLKFGDSVLVEDANGNDVSYTVRANEADLDGLTRQVSLSKV
;
A
#
# COMPACT_ATOMS: atom_id res chain seq x y z
N MET A 1 -2.68 -1.08 28.60
CA MET A 1 -3.57 -1.63 27.55
C MET A 1 -3.85 -0.48 26.60
N SER A 2 -3.07 -0.36 25.52
CA SER A 2 -3.20 0.75 24.57
C SER A 2 -4.27 0.37 23.57
N ILE A 3 -5.47 0.93 23.74
CA ILE A 3 -6.62 0.68 22.87
C ILE A 3 -6.41 1.23 21.45
N ALA A 4 -5.47 2.17 21.26
CA ALA A 4 -5.24 2.81 19.98
C ALA A 4 -4.54 1.89 18.95
N ASN A 5 -3.53 1.12 19.38
CA ASN A 5 -2.74 0.30 18.45
C ASN A 5 -3.46 -1.00 18.06
N ASP A 6 -4.18 -1.61 18.98
CA ASP A 6 -4.90 -2.86 18.74
C ASP A 6 -6.10 -2.64 17.80
N SER A 7 -6.83 -1.53 17.97
CA SER A 7 -7.95 -1.17 17.08
C SER A 7 -7.50 -0.78 15.67
N LEU A 8 -6.32 -0.16 15.52
CA LEU A 8 -5.81 0.21 14.20
C LEU A 8 -5.41 -1.03 13.38
N SER A 9 -4.71 -1.98 14.01
CA SER A 9 -4.40 -3.28 13.41
C SER A 9 -5.65 -4.06 13.00
N ALA A 10 -6.74 -3.95 13.76
CA ALA A 10 -8.00 -4.60 13.41
C ALA A 10 -8.63 -4.04 12.12
N ILE A 11 -8.52 -2.72 11.87
CA ILE A 11 -9.02 -2.08 10.64
C ILE A 11 -8.24 -2.54 9.42
N PHE A 12 -6.91 -2.71 9.54
CA PHE A 12 -6.09 -3.20 8.43
C PHE A 12 -6.23 -4.70 8.15
N ASN A 13 -7.02 -5.43 8.94
CA ASN A 13 -7.35 -6.84 8.71
C ASN A 13 -8.74 -7.05 8.08
N LEU A 14 -9.42 -5.97 7.68
CA LEU A 14 -10.71 -6.06 6.99
C LEU A 14 -10.55 -6.56 5.55
N ASP A 15 -11.60 -7.16 5.01
CA ASP A 15 -11.63 -7.78 3.67
C ASP A 15 -11.35 -6.79 2.52
N GLU A 16 -11.50 -5.49 2.78
CA GLU A 16 -11.24 -4.41 1.80
C GLU A 16 -9.76 -4.05 1.68
N THR A 17 -8.89 -4.65 2.51
CA THR A 17 -7.44 -4.43 2.47
C THR A 17 -6.74 -5.48 1.63
N VAL A 18 -5.68 -5.06 0.93
CA VAL A 18 -4.85 -5.91 0.10
C VAL A 18 -3.62 -6.38 0.88
N ALA A 19 -3.20 -7.62 0.64
CA ALA A 19 -1.95 -8.14 1.14
C ALA A 19 -0.79 -7.48 0.38
N VAL A 20 0.22 -7.04 1.12
CA VAL A 20 1.43 -6.40 0.58
C VAL A 20 2.65 -7.08 1.14
N THR A 21 3.56 -7.45 0.25
CA THR A 21 4.81 -8.12 0.56
C THR A 21 5.98 -7.28 0.07
N SER A 22 6.92 -6.96 0.96
CA SER A 22 8.19 -6.34 0.58
C SER A 22 9.35 -7.11 1.18
N GLY A 23 10.10 -7.79 0.32
CA GLY A 23 11.17 -8.69 0.74
C GLY A 23 10.64 -9.79 1.67
N THR A 24 11.01 -9.74 2.95
CA THR A 24 10.58 -10.69 3.99
C THR A 24 9.42 -10.19 4.86
N LYS A 25 8.98 -8.94 4.68
CA LYS A 25 7.89 -8.33 5.42
C LYS A 25 6.57 -8.54 4.68
N ASN A 26 5.58 -9.07 5.39
CA ASN A 26 4.22 -9.23 4.91
C ASN A 26 3.31 -8.39 5.79
N GLY A 27 2.50 -7.53 5.18
CA GLY A 27 1.54 -6.69 5.86
C GLY A 27 0.27 -6.53 5.03
N ARG A 28 -0.66 -5.73 5.54
CA ARG A 28 -1.89 -5.36 4.84
C ARG A 28 -2.00 -3.85 4.75
N GLY A 29 -2.62 -3.39 3.68
CA GLY A 29 -2.84 -1.96 3.47
C GLY A 29 -4.04 -1.70 2.60
N TYR A 30 -4.48 -0.44 2.59
CA TYR A 30 -5.51 0.03 1.68
C TYR A 30 -4.83 0.60 0.43
N LEU A 31 -5.01 -0.07 -0.70
CA LEU A 31 -4.52 0.42 -1.98
C LEU A 31 -5.59 1.31 -2.60
N ASP A 32 -5.36 2.62 -2.55
CA ASP A 32 -6.13 3.57 -3.33
C ASP A 32 -5.76 3.39 -4.80
N ARG A 33 -6.70 2.80 -5.54
CA ARG A 33 -6.59 2.60 -6.98
C ARG A 33 -7.16 3.86 -7.63
N PRO A 34 -6.39 4.59 -8.44
CA PRO A 34 -6.95 5.66 -9.24
C PRO A 34 -8.13 5.13 -10.04
N THR A 35 -9.21 5.89 -10.03
CA THR A 35 -10.30 5.66 -10.95
C THR A 35 -9.74 5.81 -12.36
N THR A 36 -9.70 4.70 -13.10
CA THR A 36 -9.21 4.69 -14.48
C THR A 36 -10.07 5.63 -15.31
N VAL A 37 -9.55 6.79 -15.67
CA VAL A 37 -10.16 7.65 -16.69
C VAL A 37 -9.64 7.17 -18.03
N LEU A 38 -10.44 6.37 -18.74
CA LEU A 38 -10.12 5.93 -20.09
C LEU A 38 -10.21 7.13 -21.05
N ALA A 39 -9.06 7.58 -21.57
CA ALA A 39 -8.99 8.47 -22.72
C ALA A 39 -8.45 7.67 -23.93
N GLY A 40 -9.35 6.99 -24.66
CA GLY A 40 -8.96 6.10 -25.76
C GLY A 40 -8.51 4.70 -25.31
N ASN A 41 -7.36 4.21 -25.79
CA ASN A 41 -6.84 2.84 -25.61
C ASN A 41 -5.58 2.72 -24.73
N GLU A 42 -5.11 3.82 -24.11
CA GLU A 42 -3.84 3.84 -23.38
C GLU A 42 -4.03 4.18 -21.90
N ILE A 43 -3.43 3.38 -21.01
CA ILE A 43 -3.39 3.64 -19.57
C ILE A 43 -2.19 4.55 -19.32
N LEU A 44 -2.46 5.85 -19.20
CA LEU A 44 -1.49 6.85 -18.80
C LEU A 44 -1.28 6.72 -17.29
N SER A 45 -0.18 6.09 -16.89
CA SER A 45 0.40 6.03 -15.55
C SER A 45 -0.57 6.23 -14.37
N THR A 46 -0.93 5.11 -13.74
CA THR A 46 -1.75 5.08 -12.55
C THR A 46 -0.82 5.21 -11.34
N ASP A 47 -0.71 6.40 -10.75
CA ASP A 47 -0.02 6.56 -9.47
C ASP A 47 -0.88 5.93 -8.38
N TYR A 48 -0.43 4.80 -7.83
CA TYR A 48 -1.15 4.11 -6.77
C TYR A 48 -0.69 4.62 -5.41
N VAL A 49 -1.60 4.80 -4.47
CA VAL A 49 -1.24 5.19 -3.09
C VAL A 49 -1.64 4.06 -2.15
N LEU A 50 -0.65 3.49 -1.46
CA LEU A 50 -0.86 2.48 -0.44
C LEU A 50 -0.84 3.14 0.93
N HIS A 51 -1.96 3.03 1.65
CA HIS A 51 -2.05 3.39 3.06
C HIS A 51 -1.76 2.16 3.91
N CYS A 52 -0.78 2.24 4.79
CA CYS A 52 -0.36 1.12 5.62
C CYS A 52 0.20 1.57 6.97
N LEU A 53 0.46 0.59 7.85
CA LEU A 53 1.04 0.83 9.17
C LEU A 53 2.53 1.17 9.06
N ASP A 54 2.95 2.16 9.85
CA ASP A 54 4.37 2.55 9.97
C ASP A 54 5.25 1.38 10.45
N SER A 55 4.75 0.59 11.40
CA SER A 55 5.47 -0.56 11.95
C SER A 55 5.81 -1.64 10.91
N GLU A 56 4.98 -1.77 9.89
CA GLU A 56 5.16 -2.74 8.81
C GLU A 56 6.13 -2.19 7.77
N PHE A 57 5.82 -1.02 7.19
CA PHE A 57 6.44 -0.52 5.97
C PHE A 57 7.21 0.80 6.11
N GLY A 58 7.41 1.31 7.33
CA GLY A 58 8.16 2.54 7.57
C GLY A 58 9.64 2.49 7.13
N SER A 59 10.19 1.30 6.92
CA SER A 59 11.56 1.12 6.41
C SER A 59 11.69 1.14 4.88
N LEU A 60 10.58 1.15 4.13
CA LEU A 60 10.61 1.16 2.67
C LEU A 60 11.27 2.43 2.14
N LYS A 61 12.10 2.28 1.11
CA LYS A 61 12.82 3.37 0.45
C LYS A 61 12.39 3.50 -1.00
N PHE A 62 12.68 4.66 -1.57
CA PHE A 62 12.54 4.89 -3.01
C PHE A 62 13.26 3.81 -3.81
N GLY A 63 12.57 3.23 -4.79
CA GLY A 63 13.09 2.17 -5.66
C GLY A 63 12.95 0.76 -5.10
N ASP A 64 12.51 0.58 -3.85
CA ASP A 64 12.21 -0.75 -3.32
C ASP A 64 11.04 -1.39 -4.09
N SER A 65 11.12 -2.71 -4.25
CA SER A 65 10.06 -3.50 -4.87
C SER A 65 9.06 -3.96 -3.82
N VAL A 66 7.78 -3.84 -4.15
CA VAL A 66 6.67 -4.38 -3.36
C VAL A 66 5.77 -5.22 -4.25
N LEU A 67 5.26 -6.30 -3.70
CA LEU A 67 4.24 -7.14 -4.31
C LEU A 67 2.92 -6.83 -3.62
N VAL A 68 1.88 -6.56 -4.40
CA VAL A 68 0.54 -6.32 -3.87
C VAL A 68 -0.40 -7.31 -4.50
N GLU A 69 -1.14 -8.04 -3.66
CA GLU A 69 -2.16 -8.99 -4.10
C GLU A 69 -3.37 -8.23 -4.66
N ASP A 70 -3.79 -8.56 -5.88
CA ASP A 70 -4.99 -8.01 -6.50
C ASP A 70 -6.26 -8.68 -5.94
N ALA A 71 -7.44 -8.14 -6.30
CA ALA A 71 -8.72 -8.69 -5.86
C ALA A 71 -9.01 -10.11 -6.38
N ASN A 72 -8.19 -10.63 -7.30
CA ASN A 72 -8.29 -11.96 -7.87
C ASN A 72 -7.21 -12.91 -7.30
N GLY A 73 -6.42 -12.48 -6.31
CA GLY A 73 -5.36 -13.27 -5.69
C GLY A 73 -4.06 -13.34 -6.51
N ASN A 74 -3.83 -12.40 -7.43
CA ASN A 74 -2.59 -12.33 -8.20
C ASN A 74 -1.63 -11.29 -7.62
N ASP A 75 -0.36 -11.64 -7.49
CA ASP A 75 0.68 -10.71 -7.09
C ASP A 75 1.04 -9.76 -8.24
N VAL A 76 0.92 -8.47 -7.98
CA VAL A 76 1.32 -7.40 -8.90
C VAL A 76 2.53 -6.68 -8.33
N SER A 77 3.59 -6.56 -9.13
CA SER A 77 4.81 -5.86 -8.74
C SER A 77 4.67 -4.35 -8.91
N TYR A 78 5.05 -3.62 -7.87
CA TYR A 78 5.15 -2.17 -7.85
C TYR A 78 6.52 -1.74 -7.35
N THR A 79 6.91 -0.53 -7.69
CA THR A 79 8.10 0.15 -7.17
C THR A 79 7.72 1.36 -6.34
N VAL A 80 8.40 1.54 -5.21
CA VAL A 80 8.17 2.65 -4.28
C VAL A 80 8.70 3.96 -4.85
N ARG A 81 7.84 4.98 -4.91
CA ARG A 81 8.15 6.35 -5.36
C ARG A 81 8.24 7.35 -4.21
N ALA A 82 7.50 7.13 -3.14
CA ALA A 82 7.56 7.95 -1.93
C ALA A 82 7.08 7.12 -0.75
N ASN A 83 7.55 7.45 0.46
CA ASN A 83 7.11 6.83 1.71
C ASN A 83 7.00 7.92 2.78
N GLU A 84 5.84 8.55 2.85
CA GLU A 84 5.59 9.67 3.75
C GLU A 84 4.84 9.21 5.00
N ALA A 85 5.28 9.71 6.15
CA ALA A 85 4.59 9.46 7.42
C ALA A 85 3.35 10.35 7.49
N ASP A 86 2.22 9.81 7.95
CA ASP A 86 1.10 10.65 8.32
C ASP A 86 1.40 11.41 9.63
N LEU A 87 0.59 12.43 9.91
CA LEU A 87 0.77 13.32 11.06
C LEU A 87 0.74 12.58 12.41
N ASP A 88 0.08 11.43 12.48
CA ASP A 88 -0.07 10.63 13.70
C ASP A 88 1.12 9.70 13.98
N GLY A 89 2.02 9.48 13.01
CA GLY A 89 3.14 8.56 13.10
C GLY A 89 2.74 7.08 13.25
N LEU A 90 1.47 6.75 13.06
CA LEU A 90 0.94 5.39 13.13
C LEU A 90 0.71 4.82 11.74
N THR A 91 0.28 5.66 10.78
CA THR A 91 0.09 5.29 9.38
C THR A 91 1.06 6.01 8.46
N ARG A 92 1.21 5.47 7.26
CA ARG A 92 2.03 6.03 6.19
C ARG A 92 1.31 5.93 4.87
N GLN A 93 1.65 6.86 3.98
CA GLN A 93 1.28 6.85 2.58
C GLN A 93 2.50 6.49 1.73
N VAL A 94 2.39 5.38 1.02
CA VAL A 94 3.43 4.90 0.11
C VAL A 94 2.92 5.09 -1.32
N SER A 95 3.55 6.00 -2.07
CA SER A 95 3.27 6.16 -3.49
C SER A 95 3.97 5.06 -4.28
N LEU A 96 3.24 4.40 -5.15
CA LEU A 96 3.65 3.20 -5.89
C LEU A 96 3.46 3.40 -7.39
N SER A 97 4.43 2.91 -8.16
CA SER A 97 4.39 2.85 -9.62
C SER A 97 4.36 1.39 -10.04
N LYS A 98 3.38 1.00 -10.85
CA LYS A 98 3.31 -0.35 -11.42
C LYS A 98 4.50 -0.60 -12.35
N VAL A 99 5.07 -1.80 -12.28
CA VAL A 99 6.18 -2.29 -13.13
C VAL A 99 5.63 -3.01 -14.35
#